data_AF-G6YN68-F1
#
_entry.id   AF-G6YN68-F1
#
_cell.length_a   1.000
_cell.length_b   1.000
_cell.length_c   1.000
_cell.angle_alpha   90.00
_cell.angle_beta   90.00
_cell.angle_gamma   90.00
#
_symmetry.space_group_name_H-M   'P 1'
#
loop_
_entity.id
_entity.type
_entity.pdbx_description
1 polymer ?
#
loop_
_entity_poly.entity_id
_entity_poly.type
_entity_poly.pdbx_seq_one_letter_code
_entity_poly.pdbx_strand_id
1 'polypeptide(L)'
;MTTPDLHQFWQQTLSDWQASGLSGAAYCKQESLVYHRFVYWRQKLTGREEPSKPVQTRSGFARVAPVANAGAGLTVSLPGGVSITGLHAGNIELLGAVLRQM
;
A
#
# COMPACT_ATOMS: atom_id res chain seq x y z
N MET A 1 7.64 -10.43 20.74
CA MET A 1 6.28 -10.57 21.31
C MET A 1 5.32 -10.75 20.15
N THR A 2 4.66 -11.89 20.14
CA THR A 2 3.88 -12.50 19.06
C THR A 2 2.64 -11.67 18.71
N THR A 3 2.47 -11.33 17.43
CA THR A 3 1.32 -10.63 16.85
C THR A 3 -0.07 -11.19 17.23
N PRO A 4 -0.30 -12.52 17.40
CA PRO A 4 -1.63 -13.04 17.79
C PRO A 4 -2.11 -12.56 19.17
N ASP A 5 -1.21 -12.36 20.14
CA ASP A 5 -1.57 -11.97 21.51
C ASP A 5 -2.26 -10.60 21.56
N LEU A 6 -1.87 -9.68 20.67
CA LEU A 6 -2.45 -8.34 20.62
C LEU A 6 -3.90 -8.35 20.15
N HIS A 7 -4.24 -9.21 19.19
CA HIS A 7 -5.61 -9.27 18.67
C HIS A 7 -6.59 -9.72 19.77
N GLN A 8 -6.25 -10.79 20.48
CA GLN A 8 -7.06 -11.32 21.58
C GLN A 8 -7.14 -10.32 22.73
N PHE A 9 -6.02 -9.68 23.10
CA PHE A 9 -6.01 -8.62 24.11
C PHE A 9 -7.00 -7.51 23.78
N TRP A 10 -6.91 -6.93 22.57
CA TRP A 10 -7.78 -5.83 22.19
C TRP A 10 -9.24 -6.23 22.00
N GLN A 11 -9.50 -7.47 21.58
CA GLN A 11 -10.85 -8.01 21.51
C GLN A 11 -11.49 -8.10 22.90
N GLN A 12 -10.75 -8.57 23.90
CA GLN A 12 -11.22 -8.60 25.29
C GLN A 12 -11.42 -7.18 25.84
N THR A 13 -10.42 -6.31 25.70
CA THR A 13 -10.48 -4.91 26.16
C THR A 13 -11.68 -4.15 25.59
N LEU A 14 -12.01 -4.36 24.30
CA LEU A 14 -13.18 -3.73 23.69
C LEU A 14 -14.49 -4.29 24.21
N SER A 15 -14.53 -5.58 24.53
CA SER A 15 -15.71 -6.23 25.13
C SER A 15 -15.97 -5.70 26.54
N ASP A 16 -14.91 -5.58 27.35
CA ASP A 16 -14.96 -5.00 28.70
C ASP A 16 -15.36 -3.52 28.66
N TRP A 17 -14.80 -2.77 27.71
CA TRP A 17 -15.20 -1.38 27.46
C TRP A 17 -16.68 -1.28 27.11
N GLN A 18 -17.19 -2.11 26.21
CA GLN A 18 -18.60 -2.09 25.81
C GLN A 18 -19.54 -2.44 26.98
N ALA A 19 -19.13 -3.37 27.86
CA ALA A 19 -19.84 -3.69 29.08
C ALA A 19 -19.81 -2.56 30.12
N SER A 20 -18.72 -1.79 30.18
CA SER A 20 -18.57 -0.67 31.12
C SER A 20 -19.52 0.51 30.84
N GLY A 21 -20.03 0.64 29.61
CA GLY A 21 -20.86 1.77 29.19
C GLY A 21 -20.14 3.14 29.19
N LEU A 22 -18.84 3.16 29.46
CA LEU A 22 -18.04 4.38 29.51
C LEU A 22 -17.73 4.91 28.10
N SER A 23 -17.47 6.22 28.00
CA SER A 23 -16.87 6.75 26.78
C SER A 23 -15.46 6.16 26.58
N GLY A 24 -15.03 5.95 25.33
CA GLY A 24 -13.73 5.34 25.05
C GLY A 24 -12.54 6.12 25.66
N ALA A 25 -12.65 7.45 25.77
CA ALA A 25 -11.64 8.28 26.42
C ALA A 25 -11.60 8.06 27.94
N ALA A 26 -12.76 7.95 28.60
CA ALA A 26 -12.85 7.68 30.03
C ALA A 26 -12.32 6.28 30.38
N TYR A 27 -12.69 5.28 29.58
CA TYR A 27 -12.18 3.91 29.74
C TYR A 27 -10.66 3.83 29.54
N CYS A 28 -10.13 4.48 28.50
CA CYS A 28 -8.67 4.53 28.29
C CYS A 28 -7.94 5.22 29.44
N LYS A 29 -8.55 6.25 30.06
CA LYS A 29 -7.97 6.93 31.22
C LYS A 29 -7.98 6.03 32.47
N GLN A 30 -9.04 5.26 32.68
CA GLN A 30 -9.17 4.36 33.83
C GLN A 30 -8.19 3.19 33.74
N GLU A 31 -8.13 2.53 32.59
CA GLU A 31 -7.29 1.34 32.36
C GLU A 31 -5.85 1.69 31.92
N SER A 32 -5.48 2.98 31.96
CA SER A 32 -4.17 3.49 31.51
C SER A 32 -3.79 3.05 30.09
N LEU A 33 -4.78 2.98 29.20
CA LEU A 33 -4.62 2.60 27.80
C LEU A 33 -4.29 3.82 26.93
N VAL A 34 -3.48 3.56 25.91
CA VAL A 34 -3.15 4.58 24.91
C VAL A 34 -4.32 4.77 23.95
N TYR A 35 -4.95 5.94 24.02
CA TYR A 35 -6.19 6.24 23.29
C TYR A 35 -6.12 5.99 21.78
N HIS A 36 -5.01 6.37 21.11
CA HIS A 36 -4.90 6.16 19.66
C HIS A 36 -4.84 4.67 19.28
N ARG A 37 -4.23 3.82 20.13
CA ARG A 37 -4.21 2.36 19.91
C ARG A 37 -5.60 1.78 20.08
N PHE A 38 -6.35 2.23 21.08
CA PHE A 38 -7.74 1.85 21.30
C PHE A 38 -8.62 2.19 20.08
N VAL A 39 -8.52 3.42 19.56
CA VAL A 39 -9.30 3.84 18.37
C VAL A 39 -8.93 2.98 17.16
N TYR A 40 -7.64 2.75 16.92
CA TYR A 40 -7.18 1.90 15.82
C TYR A 40 -7.75 0.47 15.92
N TRP A 41 -7.61 -0.17 17.09
CA TRP A 41 -8.10 -1.54 17.28
C TRP A 41 -9.61 -1.64 17.25
N ARG A 42 -10.32 -0.63 17.77
CA ARG A 42 -11.77 -0.54 17.63
C ARG A 42 -12.18 -0.52 16.16
N GLN A 43 -11.56 0.32 15.33
CA GLN A 43 -11.85 0.39 13.89
C GLN A 43 -11.53 -0.92 13.19
N LYS A 44 -10.35 -1.48 13.49
CA LYS A 44 -9.87 -2.74 12.90
C LYS A 44 -10.80 -3.92 13.20
N LEU A 45 -11.36 -4.00 14.42
CA LEU A 45 -12.17 -5.13 14.88
C LEU A 45 -13.68 -4.96 14.64
N THR A 46 -14.18 -3.72 14.52
CA THR A 46 -15.60 -3.47 14.23
C THR A 46 -15.96 -3.64 12.75
N GLY A 47 -15.01 -4.05 11.90
CA GLY A 47 -15.30 -4.38 10.50
C GLY A 47 -15.83 -3.21 9.68
N ARG A 48 -15.76 -1.98 10.19
CA ARG A 48 -15.98 -0.78 9.39
C ARG A 48 -14.73 -0.59 8.55
N GLU A 49 -14.66 -1.36 7.48
CA GLU A 49 -14.15 -0.90 6.19
C GLU A 49 -15.03 0.24 5.66
N GLU A 50 -15.40 1.22 6.49
CA GLU A 50 -15.49 2.54 5.95
C GLU A 50 -14.06 2.81 5.50
N PRO A 51 -13.80 2.96 4.18
CA PRO A 51 -12.51 3.46 3.76
C PRO A 51 -12.37 4.73 4.56
N SER A 52 -11.48 4.71 5.57
CA SER A 52 -11.22 5.85 6.44
C SER A 52 -11.14 7.00 5.47
N LYS A 53 -12.18 7.86 5.42
CA LYS A 53 -12.25 8.95 4.44
C LYS A 53 -10.85 9.48 4.43
N PRO A 54 -10.09 9.36 3.33
CA PRO A 54 -8.68 9.64 3.38
C PRO A 54 -8.64 11.00 4.01
N VAL A 55 -8.14 11.05 5.26
CA VAL A 55 -7.83 12.32 5.86
C VAL A 55 -6.89 12.82 4.80
N GLN A 56 -7.33 13.81 4.04
CA GLN A 56 -6.53 14.46 3.02
C GLN A 56 -5.48 15.26 3.79
N THR A 57 -4.68 14.56 4.61
CA THR A 57 -3.28 14.87 4.71
C THR A 57 -2.86 14.91 3.24
N ARG A 58 -2.55 16.13 2.81
CA ARG A 58 -1.89 16.38 1.53
C ARG A 58 -0.58 15.62 1.60
N SER A 59 -0.65 14.33 1.34
CA SER A 59 0.52 13.46 1.26
C SER A 59 1.28 13.99 0.06
N GLY A 60 2.48 14.51 0.28
CA GLY A 60 3.38 14.96 -0.80
C GLY A 60 3.82 13.83 -1.73
N PHE A 61 3.30 12.62 -1.51
CA PHE A 61 3.56 11.45 -2.32
C PHE A 61 2.46 11.27 -3.38
N ALA A 62 2.88 11.27 -4.65
CA ALA A 62 2.02 10.90 -5.77
C ALA A 62 1.82 9.38 -5.80
N ARG A 63 0.58 8.94 -6.06
CA ARG A 63 0.27 7.52 -6.27
C ARG A 63 0.80 7.10 -7.64
N VAL A 64 1.73 6.15 -7.67
CA VAL A 64 2.20 5.53 -8.92
C VAL A 64 1.41 4.24 -9.14
N ALA A 65 0.78 4.12 -10.31
CA ALA A 65 0.20 2.86 -10.76
C ALA A 65 1.24 2.10 -11.59
N PRO A 66 1.34 0.77 -11.44
CA PRO A 66 2.15 -0.03 -12.36
C PRO A 66 1.57 0.11 -13.76
N VAL A 67 2.35 0.68 -14.68
CA VAL A 67 2.03 0.61 -16.10
C VAL A 67 2.19 -0.87 -16.48
N ALA A 68 1.10 -1.51 -16.88
CA ALA A 68 1.18 -2.84 -17.46
C ALA A 68 2.17 -2.76 -18.63
N ASN A 69 3.26 -3.54 -18.56
CA ASN A 69 4.26 -3.60 -19.62
C ASN A 69 3.55 -3.84 -20.95
N ALA A 70 3.41 -2.77 -21.73
CA ALA A 70 2.81 -2.84 -23.05
C ALA A 70 3.87 -3.39 -24.01
N GLY A 71 3.87 -4.71 -24.13
CA GLY A 71 4.60 -5.44 -25.18
C GLY A 71 5.84 -6.15 -24.67
N ALA A 72 5.87 -7.48 -24.91
CA ALA A 72 7.05 -8.33 -24.81
C ALA A 72 8.08 -7.98 -25.89
N GLY A 73 8.58 -6.75 -25.87
CA GLY A 73 9.57 -6.25 -26.82
C GLY A 73 10.98 -6.39 -26.23
N LEU A 74 11.90 -6.92 -27.01
CA LEU A 74 13.32 -6.93 -26.66
C LEU A 74 13.85 -5.49 -26.63
N THR A 75 14.83 -5.25 -25.76
CA THR A 75 15.56 -3.98 -25.68
C THR A 75 17.03 -4.23 -25.99
N VAL A 76 17.59 -3.44 -26.90
CA VAL A 76 19.01 -3.46 -27.27
C VAL A 76 19.64 -2.12 -26.89
N SER A 77 20.73 -2.17 -26.13
CA SER A 77 21.52 -0.98 -25.78
C SER A 77 22.83 -0.99 -26.55
N LEU A 78 23.12 0.13 -27.22
CA LEU A 78 24.30 0.30 -28.05
C LEU A 78 25.42 1.07 -27.31
N PRO A 79 26.70 0.84 -27.66
CA PRO A 79 27.80 1.70 -27.24
C PRO A 79 27.53 3.14 -27.72
N GLY A 80 27.47 4.09 -26.80
CA GLY A 80 27.05 5.48 -27.08
C GLY A 80 25.77 5.92 -26.38
N GLY A 81 25.13 5.04 -25.61
CA GLY A 81 23.99 5.40 -24.75
C GLY A 81 22.63 5.39 -25.45
N VAL A 82 22.57 4.89 -26.69
CA VAL A 82 21.32 4.69 -27.41
C VAL A 82 20.68 3.37 -26.96
N SER A 83 19.40 3.41 -26.61
CA SER A 83 18.60 2.21 -26.28
C SER A 83 17.39 2.12 -27.21
N ILE A 84 17.25 0.97 -27.85
CA ILE A 84 16.13 0.64 -28.74
C ILE A 84 15.23 -0.35 -28.01
N THR A 85 13.98 0.04 -27.74
CA THR A 85 13.00 -0.75 -26.99
C THR A 85 11.85 -1.21 -27.89
N GLY A 86 11.14 -2.28 -27.50
CA GLY A 86 9.93 -2.69 -28.21
C GLY A 86 10.17 -3.59 -29.43
N LEU A 87 11.31 -4.29 -29.49
CA LEU A 87 11.65 -5.15 -30.62
C LEU A 87 10.86 -6.46 -30.60
N HIS A 88 10.18 -6.78 -31.69
CA HIS A 88 9.43 -8.02 -31.89
C HIS A 88 9.60 -8.52 -33.33
N ALA A 89 9.12 -9.74 -33.62
CA ALA A 89 9.33 -10.39 -34.93
C ALA A 89 8.88 -9.56 -36.16
N GLY A 90 7.94 -8.63 -35.97
CA GLY A 90 7.44 -7.76 -37.04
C GLY A 90 8.29 -6.52 -37.32
N ASN A 91 9.20 -6.15 -36.42
CA ASN A 91 10.04 -4.94 -36.57
C ASN A 91 11.55 -5.24 -36.49
N ILE A 92 11.95 -6.50 -36.31
CA ILE A 92 13.36 -6.88 -36.19
C ILE A 92 14.19 -6.56 -37.44
N GLU A 93 13.58 -6.60 -38.63
CA GLU A 93 14.25 -6.22 -39.89
C GLU A 93 14.62 -4.72 -39.92
N LEU A 94 13.83 -3.87 -39.24
CA LEU A 94 14.11 -2.44 -39.12
C LEU A 94 15.35 -2.18 -38.26
N LEU A 95 15.62 -3.04 -37.26
CA LEU A 95 16.84 -2.96 -36.46
C LEU A 95 18.07 -3.07 -37.34
N GLY A 96 18.10 -4.03 -38.27
CA GLY A 96 19.21 -4.21 -39.21
C GLY A 96 19.40 -3.00 -40.13
N ALA A 97 18.31 -2.37 -40.58
CA ALA A 97 18.39 -1.15 -41.40
C ALA A 97 18.94 0.06 -40.62
N VAL A 98 18.48 0.25 -39.37
CA VAL A 98 18.95 1.35 -38.49
C VAL A 98 20.43 1.18 -38.15
N LEU A 99 20.87 -0.04 -37.83
CA LEU A 99 22.28 -0.33 -37.51
C LEU A 99 23.24 -0.11 -38.67
N ARG A 100 22.77 -0.19 -39.93
CA ARG A 100 23.61 0.05 -41.12
C ARG A 100 23.79 1.54 -41.46
N GLN A 101 22.97 2.42 -40.89
CA GLN A 101 23.04 3.86 -41.12
C GLN A 101 23.83 4.59 -40.02
N MET A 102 24.27 3.86 -39.01
CA MET A 102 25.17 4.32 -37.95
C MET A 102 26.61 3.93 -38.28
#